data_AF-A0A7V2N197-F1
#
_entry.id   AF-A0A7V2N197-F1
#
_cell.length_a   1.000
_cell.length_b   1.000
_cell.length_c   1.000
_cell.angle_alpha   90.00
_cell.angle_beta   90.00
_cell.angle_gamma   90.00
#
_symmetry.space_group_name_H-M   'P 1'
#
loop_
_entity.id
_entity.type
_entity.pdbx_description
1 polymer ?
#
loop_
_entity_poly.entity_id
_entity_poly.type
_entity_poly.pdbx_seq_one_letter_code
_entity_poly.pdbx_strand_id
1 'polypeptide(L)'
;MKKLALLLVLAMAVPAMAAVTFTADGDGSLKIYYTADPGDNPRGVALRISLSDGATCGPDDVVAVNPQFNTYIDYAASNPGNFEVGQGHPLAKPTEAGALEAAASEFSVCLGVLDEAGNQAPASDGGPHLLVELNVSADCTATICADTLRGPDSGVVGSVLESNLQEGCIEVAVTAGGVTCGGDFDANGKVDTTDIVLLVNYWLNNKNIFGIAPTGAAGWVEGMDVNTSGQVDTTDIVLVVNHWLNTKNIFGIAPCMP
;
A
#
# COMPACT_ATOMS: atom_id res chain seq x y z
N MET A 1 -14.71 6.15 29.68
CA MET A 1 -14.73 4.67 29.74
C MET A 1 -13.85 4.16 28.60
N LYS A 2 -12.68 3.59 28.91
CA LYS A 2 -11.75 3.05 27.91
C LYS A 2 -12.40 1.82 27.26
N LYS A 3 -12.77 1.92 25.98
CA LYS A 3 -13.21 0.76 25.20
C LYS A 3 -11.97 0.14 24.57
N LEU A 4 -11.53 -0.99 25.12
CA LEU A 4 -10.68 -1.94 24.39
C LEU A 4 -11.48 -2.37 23.15
N ALA A 5 -11.05 -1.92 21.97
CA ALA A 5 -11.42 -2.58 20.73
C ALA A 5 -10.68 -3.91 20.70
N LEU A 6 -11.46 -4.98 20.84
CA LEU A 6 -11.01 -6.36 20.80
C LEU A 6 -10.53 -6.62 19.36
N LEU A 7 -9.22 -6.79 19.18
CA LEU A 7 -8.59 -7.25 17.95
C LEU A 7 -9.16 -8.65 17.65
N LEU A 8 -10.23 -8.72 16.88
CA LEU A 8 -10.81 -9.98 16.42
C LEU A 8 -9.94 -10.48 15.27
N VAL A 9 -8.84 -11.16 15.62
CA VAL A 9 -8.16 -12.05 14.68
C VAL A 9 -9.16 -13.15 14.39
N LEU A 10 -9.85 -13.03 13.25
CA LEU A 10 -10.66 -14.10 12.69
C LEU A 10 -9.66 -15.20 12.28
N ALA A 11 -9.31 -16.06 13.22
CA ALA A 11 -8.60 -17.30 12.96
C ALA A 11 -9.56 -18.22 12.20
N MET A 12 -9.78 -17.92 10.91
CA MET A 12 -10.36 -18.86 9.98
C MET A 12 -9.42 -20.06 9.96
N ALA A 13 -9.98 -21.25 10.14
CA ALA A 13 -9.26 -22.51 10.12
C ALA A 13 -8.45 -22.57 8.81
N VAL A 14 -7.14 -22.33 8.91
CA VAL A 14 -6.24 -22.47 7.77
C VAL A 14 -6.18 -23.96 7.43
N PRO A 15 -6.28 -24.33 6.15
CA PRO A 15 -6.10 -25.71 5.74
C PRO A 15 -4.71 -26.16 6.15
N ALA A 16 -4.62 -27.28 6.87
CA ALA A 16 -3.35 -27.84 7.35
C ALA A 16 -2.40 -28.33 6.22
N MET A 17 -2.64 -27.93 4.96
CA MET A 17 -1.96 -28.38 3.74
C MET A 17 -1.41 -27.22 2.89
N ALA A 18 -1.68 -25.95 3.21
CA ALA A 18 -1.20 -24.83 2.41
C ALA A 18 0.27 -24.49 2.73
N ALA A 19 1.18 -24.78 1.81
CA ALA A 19 2.61 -24.46 1.94
C ALA A 19 2.89 -22.94 1.92
N VAL A 20 2.04 -22.16 1.25
CA VAL A 20 2.01 -20.69 1.31
C VAL A 20 0.67 -20.21 1.82
N THR A 21 0.66 -19.41 2.88
CA THR A 21 -0.57 -18.82 3.44
C THR A 21 -0.56 -17.31 3.23
N PHE A 22 -1.58 -16.81 2.53
CA PHE A 22 -1.86 -15.39 2.43
C PHE A 22 -2.79 -14.93 3.55
N THR A 23 -2.53 -13.74 4.07
CA THR A 23 -3.41 -13.03 5.01
C THR A 23 -3.50 -11.57 4.61
N ALA A 24 -4.53 -10.87 5.05
CA ALA A 24 -4.72 -9.46 4.75
C ALA A 24 -5.19 -8.68 5.98
N ASP A 25 -4.79 -7.42 6.02
CA ASP A 25 -5.23 -6.40 6.98
C ASP A 25 -5.72 -5.17 6.21
N GLY A 26 -6.70 -4.48 6.77
CA GLY A 26 -7.38 -3.37 6.11
C GLY A 26 -7.41 -2.08 6.93
N ASP A 27 -6.64 -1.98 8.02
CA ASP A 27 -6.60 -0.76 8.84
C ASP A 27 -5.75 0.32 8.16
N GLY A 28 -6.41 1.37 7.66
CA GLY A 28 -5.80 2.52 6.96
C GLY A 28 -5.30 2.25 5.54
N SER A 29 -4.99 1.00 5.19
CA SER A 29 -4.56 0.60 3.86
C SER A 29 -4.77 -0.90 3.70
N LEU A 30 -4.86 -1.39 2.46
CA LEU A 30 -4.90 -2.81 2.19
C LEU A 30 -3.47 -3.37 2.24
N LYS A 31 -3.16 -4.15 3.28
CA LYS A 31 -1.89 -4.84 3.45
C LYS A 31 -2.07 -6.33 3.22
N ILE A 32 -1.33 -6.91 2.29
CA ILE A 32 -1.33 -8.35 2.02
C ILE A 32 -0.02 -8.92 2.50
N TYR A 33 -0.09 -10.01 3.24
CA TYR A 33 1.07 -10.73 3.78
C TYR A 33 1.09 -12.16 3.26
N TYR A 34 2.27 -12.76 3.24
CA TYR A 34 2.42 -14.19 3.05
C TYR A 34 3.28 -14.80 4.17
N THR A 35 3.04 -16.08 4.45
CA THR A 35 3.93 -16.95 5.23
C THR A 35 4.15 -18.21 4.40
N ALA A 36 5.37 -18.74 4.40
CA ALA A 36 5.68 -19.97 3.70
C ALA A 36 6.46 -20.95 4.60
N ASP A 37 6.22 -22.23 4.37
CA ASP A 37 6.99 -23.30 5.01
C ASP A 37 8.43 -23.29 4.50
N PRO A 38 9.41 -23.69 5.34
CA PRO A 38 10.82 -23.71 4.94
C PRO A 38 11.05 -24.52 3.66
N GLY A 39 11.56 -23.87 2.61
CA GLY A 39 11.82 -24.48 1.29
C GLY A 39 10.69 -24.31 0.26
N ASP A 40 9.53 -23.80 0.66
CA ASP A 40 8.34 -23.65 -0.21
C ASP A 40 8.03 -22.18 -0.57
N ASN A 41 9.01 -21.29 -0.46
CA ASN A 41 8.76 -19.87 -0.73
C ASN A 41 8.41 -19.60 -2.19
N PRO A 42 7.48 -18.66 -2.41
CA PRO A 42 7.15 -18.21 -3.75
C PRO A 42 8.36 -17.56 -4.45
N ARG A 43 8.48 -17.83 -5.74
CA ARG A 43 9.34 -17.12 -6.70
C ARG A 43 8.56 -16.06 -7.47
N GLY A 44 7.24 -16.21 -7.51
CA GLY A 44 6.31 -15.22 -8.03
C GLY A 44 4.94 -15.35 -7.39
N VAL A 45 4.18 -14.27 -7.43
CA VAL A 45 2.84 -14.15 -6.87
C VAL A 45 1.94 -13.42 -7.86
N ALA A 46 0.75 -13.96 -8.09
CA ALA A 46 -0.29 -13.36 -8.92
C ALA A 46 -1.63 -13.43 -8.18
N LEU A 47 -2.10 -12.28 -7.70
CA LEU A 47 -3.35 -12.15 -6.94
C LEU A 47 -4.31 -11.23 -7.69
N ARG A 48 -5.57 -11.65 -7.85
CA ARG A 48 -6.63 -10.78 -8.35
C ARG A 48 -7.30 -10.09 -7.17
N ILE A 49 -7.45 -8.77 -7.26
CA ILE A 49 -8.08 -7.93 -6.23
C ILE A 49 -9.31 -7.28 -6.83
N SER A 50 -10.42 -7.38 -6.10
CA SER A 50 -11.68 -6.69 -6.37
C SER A 50 -12.05 -5.83 -5.16
N LEU A 51 -12.26 -4.54 -5.39
CA LEU A 51 -12.68 -3.57 -4.37
C LEU A 51 -14.18 -3.28 -4.53
N SER A 52 -14.93 -3.36 -3.44
CA SER A 52 -16.37 -3.05 -3.43
C SER A 52 -16.65 -1.54 -3.36
N ASP A 53 -17.92 -1.18 -3.38
CA ASP A 53 -18.42 0.17 -3.04
C ASP A 53 -17.87 1.33 -3.89
N GLY A 54 -17.35 1.00 -5.08
CA GLY A 54 -16.77 1.99 -5.99
C GLY A 54 -15.37 2.48 -5.57
N ALA A 55 -14.74 1.84 -4.58
CA ALA A 55 -13.36 2.11 -4.24
C ALA A 55 -12.42 1.70 -5.38
N THR A 56 -11.32 2.44 -5.51
CA THR A 56 -10.32 2.26 -6.56
C THR A 56 -8.92 2.34 -5.99
N CYS A 57 -7.98 1.70 -6.70
CA CYS A 57 -6.54 1.75 -6.44
C CYS A 57 -5.84 1.78 -7.80
N GLY A 58 -4.82 2.61 -7.92
CA GLY A 58 -3.99 2.77 -9.11
C GLY A 58 -2.49 2.67 -8.80
N PRO A 59 -1.63 2.87 -9.82
CA PRO A 59 -0.19 2.79 -9.66
C PRO A 59 0.39 3.70 -8.56
N ASP A 60 -0.15 4.91 -8.43
CA ASP A 60 0.30 5.91 -7.45
C ASP A 60 -0.11 5.55 -6.00
N ASP A 61 -1.03 4.58 -5.83
CA ASP A 61 -1.52 4.14 -4.53
C ASP A 61 -0.69 2.98 -3.94
N VAL A 62 0.36 2.53 -4.64
CA VAL A 62 1.28 1.49 -4.16
C VAL A 62 2.23 2.09 -3.14
N VAL A 63 2.00 1.78 -1.86
CA VAL A 63 2.77 2.33 -0.73
C VAL A 63 4.07 1.56 -0.53
N ALA A 64 3.99 0.23 -0.53
CA ALA A 64 5.12 -0.63 -0.29
C ALA A 64 4.97 -1.97 -1.02
N VAL A 65 6.10 -2.53 -1.43
CA VAL A 65 6.22 -3.88 -1.95
C VAL A 65 7.36 -4.55 -1.22
N ASN A 66 7.24 -5.84 -0.95
CA ASN A 66 8.34 -6.63 -0.43
C ASN A 66 9.58 -6.47 -1.33
N PRO A 67 10.73 -6.01 -0.81
CA PRO A 67 11.90 -5.72 -1.64
C PRO A 67 12.50 -6.95 -2.33
N GLN A 68 12.18 -8.17 -1.87
CA GLN A 68 12.60 -9.39 -2.57
C GLN A 68 11.84 -9.58 -3.89
N PHE A 69 10.61 -9.12 -3.96
CA PHE A 69 9.79 -9.14 -5.16
C PHE A 69 10.09 -7.92 -6.03
N ASN A 70 11.28 -7.95 -6.61
CA ASN A 70 11.87 -6.85 -7.36
C ASN A 70 11.49 -6.83 -8.85
N THR A 71 10.65 -7.76 -9.31
CA THR A 71 10.31 -7.89 -10.72
C THR A 71 8.81 -7.81 -10.93
N TYR A 72 8.36 -6.83 -11.72
CA TYR A 72 6.95 -6.61 -12.03
C TYR A 72 6.64 -7.10 -13.46
N ILE A 73 6.21 -8.35 -13.56
CA ILE A 73 6.18 -9.13 -14.82
C ILE A 73 5.27 -8.48 -15.87
N ASP A 74 4.08 -8.03 -15.47
CA ASP A 74 3.13 -7.38 -16.38
C ASP A 74 3.60 -5.98 -16.81
N TYR A 75 4.32 -5.26 -15.96
CA TYR A 75 4.95 -3.99 -16.34
C TYR A 75 6.07 -4.21 -17.35
N ALA A 76 6.89 -5.24 -17.15
CA ALA A 76 7.91 -5.65 -18.12
C ALA A 76 7.29 -6.04 -19.47
N ALA A 77 6.14 -6.72 -19.46
CA ALA A 77 5.40 -7.08 -20.68
C ALA A 77 4.88 -5.85 -21.45
N SER A 78 4.47 -4.79 -20.75
CA SER A 78 4.10 -3.50 -21.37
C SER A 78 5.29 -2.72 -21.93
N ASN A 79 6.52 -3.00 -21.47
CA ASN A 79 7.74 -2.25 -21.82
C ASN A 79 8.86 -3.17 -22.35
N PRO A 80 8.60 -3.94 -23.42
CA PRO A 80 9.58 -4.91 -23.92
C PRO A 80 10.83 -4.20 -24.44
N GLY A 81 11.98 -4.53 -23.88
CA GLY A 81 13.30 -4.04 -24.32
C GLY A 81 13.92 -2.91 -23.49
N ASN A 82 13.16 -2.29 -22.57
CA ASN A 82 13.64 -1.20 -21.70
C ASN A 82 13.43 -1.46 -20.20
N PHE A 83 12.90 -2.63 -19.84
CA PHE A 83 12.65 -2.97 -18.45
C PHE A 83 13.94 -3.25 -17.69
N GLU A 84 14.12 -2.56 -16.58
CA GLU A 84 15.14 -2.85 -15.56
C GLU A 84 14.49 -3.44 -14.31
N VAL A 85 15.20 -4.33 -13.61
CA VAL A 85 14.72 -4.90 -12.34
C VAL A 85 14.43 -3.77 -11.35
N GLY A 86 13.29 -3.84 -10.67
CA GLY A 86 12.78 -2.82 -9.76
C GLY A 86 12.03 -1.67 -10.42
N GLN A 87 11.94 -1.64 -11.76
CA GLN A 87 11.25 -0.57 -12.48
C GLN A 87 9.75 -0.83 -12.59
N GLY A 88 8.95 0.22 -12.39
CA GLY A 88 7.50 0.20 -12.60
C GLY A 88 6.72 -0.02 -11.31
N HIS A 89 5.63 -0.77 -11.39
CA HIS A 89 4.74 -1.06 -10.27
C HIS A 89 4.14 -2.46 -10.40
N PRO A 90 3.63 -3.05 -9.30
CA PRO A 90 3.14 -4.43 -9.30
C PRO A 90 1.72 -4.60 -9.86
N LEU A 91 0.99 -3.51 -10.11
CA LEU A 91 -0.41 -3.56 -10.54
C LEU A 91 -0.53 -3.84 -12.04
N ALA A 92 -1.37 -4.82 -12.36
CA ALA A 92 -1.64 -5.29 -13.71
C ALA A 92 -3.14 -5.24 -14.03
N LYS A 93 -3.47 -5.24 -15.32
CA LYS A 93 -4.86 -5.29 -15.80
C LYS A 93 -5.53 -6.60 -15.37
N PRO A 94 -6.82 -6.59 -15.02
CA PRO A 94 -7.48 -7.76 -14.42
C PRO A 94 -7.68 -8.94 -15.40
N THR A 95 -7.63 -8.72 -16.71
CA THR A 95 -8.07 -9.72 -17.72
C THR A 95 -7.09 -9.96 -18.86
N GLU A 96 -5.97 -9.25 -18.93
CA GLU A 96 -4.97 -9.39 -19.98
C GLU A 96 -3.60 -8.97 -19.47
N ALA A 97 -2.53 -9.49 -20.07
CA ALA A 97 -1.17 -9.07 -19.72
C ALA A 97 -0.97 -7.56 -19.92
N GLY A 98 -0.31 -6.92 -18.97
CA GLY A 98 0.08 -5.51 -19.05
C GLY A 98 -0.18 -4.74 -17.75
N ALA A 99 0.61 -3.69 -17.56
CA ALA A 99 0.49 -2.75 -16.46
C ALA A 99 -0.90 -2.10 -16.38
N LEU A 100 -1.35 -1.87 -15.15
CA LEU A 100 -2.50 -0.99 -14.88
C LEU A 100 -2.08 0.46 -15.09
N GLU A 101 -2.81 1.22 -15.92
CA GLU A 101 -2.42 2.60 -16.30
C GLU A 101 -3.16 3.68 -15.48
N ALA A 102 -4.25 3.31 -14.79
CA ALA A 102 -5.07 4.21 -14.00
C ALA A 102 -5.82 3.45 -12.89
N ALA A 103 -6.31 4.18 -11.89
CA ALA A 103 -7.04 3.58 -10.77
C ALA A 103 -8.27 2.78 -11.23
N ALA A 104 -8.44 1.60 -10.66
CA ALA A 104 -9.52 0.68 -10.99
C ALA A 104 -10.04 -0.04 -9.74
N SER A 105 -11.28 -0.54 -9.81
CA SER A 105 -11.88 -1.38 -8.77
C SER A 105 -11.54 -2.87 -8.93
N GLU A 106 -10.99 -3.26 -10.09
CA GLU A 106 -10.48 -4.61 -10.34
C GLU A 106 -9.11 -4.53 -11.00
N PHE A 107 -8.15 -5.26 -10.44
CA PHE A 107 -6.78 -5.33 -10.93
C PHE A 107 -6.10 -6.59 -10.40
N SER A 108 -4.89 -6.87 -10.88
CA SER A 108 -4.05 -7.94 -10.35
C SER A 108 -2.76 -7.38 -9.75
N VAL A 109 -2.26 -8.00 -8.69
CA VAL A 109 -0.91 -7.80 -8.15
C VAL A 109 -0.03 -8.90 -8.72
N CYS A 110 0.98 -8.53 -9.51
CA CYS A 110 1.83 -9.47 -10.25
C CYS A 110 3.31 -9.21 -9.97
N LEU A 111 3.89 -10.09 -9.18
CA LEU A 111 5.20 -9.94 -8.54
C LEU A 111 6.08 -11.14 -8.83
N GLY A 112 7.39 -10.91 -9.00
CA GLY A 112 8.40 -11.94 -9.19
C GLY A 112 9.71 -11.59 -8.48
N VAL A 113 10.50 -12.61 -8.19
CA VAL A 113 11.82 -12.51 -7.59
C VAL A 113 12.89 -12.82 -8.64
N LEU A 114 13.87 -11.94 -8.79
CA LEU A 114 15.12 -12.21 -9.50
C LEU A 114 16.30 -11.90 -8.56
N ASP A 115 17.30 -12.77 -8.52
CA ASP A 115 18.56 -12.52 -7.81
C ASP A 115 19.47 -11.56 -8.61
N GLU A 116 20.61 -11.20 -8.03
CA GLU A 116 21.61 -10.31 -8.67
C GLU A 116 22.19 -10.86 -9.98
N ALA A 117 22.04 -12.17 -10.22
CA ALA A 117 22.45 -12.83 -11.46
C ALA A 117 21.26 -13.03 -12.44
N GLY A 118 20.07 -12.52 -12.12
CA GLY A 118 18.87 -12.64 -12.93
C GLY A 118 18.19 -14.01 -12.87
N ASN A 119 18.52 -14.86 -11.89
CA ASN A 119 17.83 -16.14 -11.69
C ASN A 119 16.62 -15.94 -10.77
N GLN A 120 15.57 -16.73 -10.98
CA GLN A 120 14.43 -16.76 -10.07
C GLN A 120 14.80 -17.47 -8.78
N ALA A 121 15.37 -16.78 -7.79
CA ALA A 121 15.56 -17.32 -6.45
C ALA A 121 14.22 -17.33 -5.67
N PRO A 122 13.98 -18.29 -4.77
CA PRO A 122 12.82 -18.24 -3.89
C PRO A 122 12.92 -17.03 -2.93
N ALA A 123 11.78 -16.45 -2.56
CA ALA A 123 11.72 -15.43 -1.50
C ALA A 123 12.19 -16.01 -0.14
N SER A 124 12.35 -15.18 0.90
CA SER A 124 12.82 -15.66 2.21
C SER A 124 11.83 -16.61 2.88
N ASP A 125 12.37 -17.61 3.58
CA ASP A 125 11.62 -18.51 4.47
C ASP A 125 10.95 -17.76 5.64
N GLY A 126 9.90 -18.37 6.20
CA GLY A 126 9.22 -17.88 7.40
C GLY A 126 8.15 -16.82 7.12
N GLY A 127 7.69 -16.11 8.15
CA GLY A 127 6.66 -15.08 8.03
C GLY A 127 6.08 -14.65 9.38
N PRO A 128 5.10 -13.73 9.38
CA PRO A 128 4.50 -13.11 8.20
C PRO A 128 5.39 -12.04 7.56
N HIS A 129 5.50 -12.08 6.23
CA HIS A 129 6.18 -11.07 5.42
C HIS A 129 5.15 -10.20 4.71
N LEU A 130 5.31 -8.88 4.75
CA LEU A 130 4.52 -7.98 3.90
C LEU A 130 4.81 -8.35 2.44
N LEU A 131 3.77 -8.53 1.63
CA LEU A 131 3.87 -8.71 0.18
C LEU A 131 3.71 -7.36 -0.52
N VAL A 132 2.59 -6.67 -0.25
CA VAL A 132 2.24 -5.38 -0.82
C VAL A 132 1.33 -4.61 0.14
N GLU A 133 1.47 -3.28 0.13
CA GLU A 133 0.57 -2.34 0.78
C GLU A 133 0.02 -1.37 -0.27
N LEU A 134 -1.30 -1.21 -0.27
CA LEU A 134 -2.05 -0.40 -1.23
C LEU A 134 -2.98 0.56 -0.49
N ASN A 135 -2.92 1.84 -0.85
CA ASN A 135 -3.97 2.77 -0.50
C ASN A 135 -5.22 2.48 -1.34
N VAL A 136 -6.40 2.67 -0.74
CA VAL A 136 -7.68 2.56 -1.43
C VAL A 136 -8.42 3.88 -1.30
N SER A 137 -9.14 4.28 -2.34
CA SER A 137 -9.76 5.61 -2.41
C SER A 137 -10.93 5.83 -1.46
N ALA A 138 -11.50 4.77 -0.89
CA ALA A 138 -12.63 4.81 0.03
C ALA A 138 -12.74 3.51 0.84
N ASP A 139 -13.45 3.56 1.97
CA ASP A 139 -13.80 2.37 2.74
C ASP A 139 -14.51 1.35 1.85
N CYS A 140 -14.07 0.10 1.93
CA CYS A 140 -14.59 -0.97 1.08
C CYS A 140 -14.36 -2.35 1.70
N THR A 141 -14.82 -3.38 1.01
CA THR A 141 -14.35 -4.76 1.17
C THR A 141 -13.42 -5.07 0.00
N ALA A 142 -12.19 -5.51 0.32
CA ALA A 142 -11.28 -6.06 -0.66
C ALA A 142 -11.42 -7.59 -0.69
N THR A 143 -11.70 -8.14 -1.87
CA THR A 143 -11.69 -9.58 -2.14
C THR A 143 -10.40 -9.93 -2.88
N ILE A 144 -9.60 -10.83 -2.30
CA ILE A 144 -8.29 -11.25 -2.80
C ILE A 144 -8.36 -12.72 -3.21
N CYS A 145 -8.18 -13.00 -4.48
CA CYS A 145 -8.21 -14.36 -5.04
C CYS A 145 -6.87 -14.69 -5.73
N ALA A 146 -6.61 -15.97 -5.98
CA ALA A 146 -5.57 -16.36 -6.92
C ALA A 146 -5.89 -15.83 -8.33
N ASP A 147 -4.92 -15.21 -9.02
CA ASP A 147 -5.07 -14.88 -10.44
C ASP A 147 -4.64 -16.07 -11.31
N THR A 148 -5.62 -16.89 -11.69
CA THR A 148 -5.42 -18.11 -12.47
C THR A 148 -5.09 -17.86 -13.96
N LEU A 149 -5.11 -16.61 -14.43
CA LEU A 149 -4.64 -16.26 -15.77
C LEU A 149 -3.12 -16.11 -15.83
N ARG A 150 -2.49 -15.75 -14.70
CA ARG A 150 -1.06 -15.42 -14.60
C ARG A 150 -0.26 -16.37 -13.73
N GLY A 151 -0.93 -17.05 -12.82
CA GLY A 151 -0.36 -18.08 -11.97
C GLY A 151 -1.18 -19.37 -12.04
N PRO A 152 -0.72 -20.44 -11.37
CA PRO A 152 -1.55 -21.62 -11.12
C PRO A 152 -2.75 -21.25 -10.22
N ASP A 153 -3.65 -22.22 -10.01
CA ASP A 153 -4.89 -22.05 -9.23
C ASP A 153 -4.70 -21.56 -7.77
N SER A 154 -3.46 -21.43 -7.30
CA SER A 154 -3.04 -20.95 -5.99
C SER A 154 -2.43 -19.54 -5.98
N GLY A 155 -2.22 -18.91 -7.14
CA GLY A 155 -1.64 -17.56 -7.23
C GLY A 155 -0.15 -17.47 -6.84
N VAL A 156 0.56 -18.60 -6.72
CA VAL A 156 1.99 -18.65 -6.41
C VAL A 156 2.75 -19.46 -7.47
N VAL A 157 3.96 -19.01 -7.83
CA VAL A 157 4.86 -19.72 -8.74
C VAL A 157 6.11 -20.12 -7.96
N GLY A 158 6.50 -21.39 -8.00
CA GLY A 158 7.61 -21.91 -7.18
C GLY A 158 7.81 -23.42 -7.31
N SER A 159 8.60 -23.99 -6.39
CA SER A 159 8.83 -25.45 -6.30
C SER A 159 7.64 -26.22 -5.75
N VAL A 160 6.80 -25.56 -4.95
CA VAL A 160 5.49 -26.04 -4.49
C VAL A 160 4.47 -24.95 -4.81
N LEU A 161 3.28 -25.35 -5.27
CA LEU A 161 2.27 -24.47 -5.87
C LEU A 161 0.95 -24.46 -5.06
N GLU A 162 1.00 -24.74 -3.76
CA GLU A 162 -0.22 -24.82 -2.94
C GLU A 162 -0.32 -23.61 -2.01
N SER A 163 -1.48 -22.96 -2.03
CA SER A 163 -1.79 -21.86 -1.13
C SER A 163 -3.21 -21.97 -0.60
N ASN A 164 -3.53 -21.22 0.46
CA ASN A 164 -4.88 -21.14 1.00
C ASN A 164 -5.90 -20.53 0.03
N LEU A 165 -5.46 -19.91 -1.07
CA LEU A 165 -6.36 -19.32 -2.07
C LEU A 165 -6.98 -20.33 -3.03
N GLN A 166 -6.52 -21.58 -3.03
CA GLN A 166 -7.17 -22.66 -3.78
C GLN A 166 -8.56 -23.00 -3.23
N GLU A 167 -8.79 -22.75 -1.94
CA GLU A 167 -10.07 -23.02 -1.28
C GLU A 167 -11.07 -21.87 -1.42
N GLY A 168 -10.61 -20.69 -1.82
CA GLY A 168 -11.43 -19.51 -1.98
C GLY A 168 -10.66 -18.21 -1.79
N CYS A 169 -11.37 -17.10 -1.94
CA CYS A 169 -10.80 -15.78 -1.78
C CYS A 169 -10.77 -15.35 -0.30
N ILE A 170 -9.86 -14.44 0.03
CA ILE A 170 -9.84 -13.73 1.30
C ILE A 170 -10.69 -12.48 1.14
N GLU A 171 -11.60 -12.23 2.08
CA GLU A 171 -12.32 -10.96 2.18
C GLU A 171 -11.85 -10.20 3.41
N VAL A 172 -11.50 -8.93 3.23
CA VAL A 172 -11.08 -8.04 4.32
C VAL A 172 -11.79 -6.70 4.19
N ALA A 173 -12.34 -6.21 5.29
CA ALA A 173 -12.83 -4.84 5.35
C ALA A 173 -11.63 -3.90 5.37
N VAL A 174 -11.58 -2.96 4.44
CA VAL A 174 -10.53 -1.94 4.35
C VAL A 174 -11.13 -0.60 4.71
N THR A 175 -10.57 0.04 5.72
CA THR A 175 -10.80 1.45 6.00
C THR A 175 -9.77 2.24 5.20
N ALA A 176 -10.22 3.08 4.28
CA ALA A 176 -9.33 3.95 3.53
C ALA A 176 -8.64 4.91 4.50
N GLY A 177 -7.32 4.88 4.50
CA GLY A 177 -6.48 5.92 5.09
C GLY A 177 -6.47 7.18 4.23
N GLY A 178 -7.63 7.62 3.77
CA GLY A 178 -7.81 8.94 3.19
C GLY A 178 -8.01 9.95 4.31
N VAL A 179 -6.93 10.58 4.75
CA VAL A 179 -6.94 11.74 5.67
C VAL A 179 -7.59 11.48 7.04
N THR A 180 -6.97 10.65 7.88
CA THR A 180 -7.22 10.72 9.34
C THR A 180 -5.95 10.85 10.18
N CYS A 181 -4.80 11.03 9.52
CA CYS A 181 -3.56 11.39 10.18
C CYS A 181 -3.35 12.89 10.03
N GLY A 182 -3.78 13.69 11.02
CA GLY A 182 -3.55 15.13 10.97
C GLY A 182 -2.04 15.43 10.82
N GLY A 183 -1.68 16.31 9.89
CA GLY A 183 -0.28 16.68 9.65
C GLY A 183 0.54 15.69 8.80
N ASP A 184 -0.05 14.61 8.29
CA ASP A 184 0.53 13.70 7.28
C ASP A 184 -0.02 14.09 5.91
N PHE A 185 0.79 14.80 5.13
CA PHE A 185 0.40 15.42 3.87
C PHE A 185 0.90 14.64 2.64
N ASP A 186 1.80 13.68 2.83
CA ASP A 186 2.20 12.73 1.78
C ASP A 186 1.48 11.38 1.88
N ALA A 187 0.57 11.24 2.86
CA ALA A 187 -0.28 10.07 3.11
C ALA A 187 0.51 8.78 3.38
N ASN A 188 1.65 8.90 4.07
CA ASN A 188 2.52 7.77 4.37
C ASN A 188 2.29 7.17 5.79
N GLY A 189 1.28 7.66 6.50
CA GLY A 189 0.83 7.19 7.82
C GLY A 189 1.62 7.76 9.01
N LYS A 190 2.46 8.77 8.80
CA LYS A 190 3.29 9.38 9.85
C LYS A 190 3.52 10.87 9.58
N VAL A 191 3.88 11.60 10.63
CA VAL A 191 4.31 13.00 10.50
C VAL A 191 5.83 13.07 10.59
N ASP A 192 6.49 13.43 9.51
CA ASP A 192 7.94 13.66 9.45
C ASP A 192 8.31 14.96 8.70
N THR A 193 9.58 15.10 8.35
CA THR A 193 10.05 16.32 7.67
C THR A 193 9.48 16.50 6.27
N THR A 194 9.02 15.43 5.64
CA THR A 194 8.41 15.45 4.30
C THR A 194 7.11 16.24 4.34
N ASP A 195 6.28 16.00 5.35
CA ASP A 195 5.02 16.73 5.56
C ASP A 195 5.26 18.21 5.81
N ILE A 196 6.22 18.53 6.68
CA ILE A 196 6.61 19.92 6.96
C ILE A 196 7.05 20.61 5.66
N VAL A 197 7.85 19.93 4.83
CA VAL A 197 8.30 20.47 3.54
C VAL A 197 7.14 20.68 2.58
N LEU A 198 6.18 19.75 2.51
CA LEU A 198 4.97 19.89 1.69
C LEU A 198 4.15 21.11 2.09
N LEU A 199 3.84 21.25 3.38
CA LEU A 199 3.09 22.39 3.91
C LEU A 199 3.81 23.72 3.67
N VAL A 200 5.12 23.77 3.94
CA VAL A 200 5.93 24.98 3.73
C VAL A 200 6.02 25.35 2.25
N ASN A 201 6.22 24.38 1.35
CA ASN A 201 6.29 24.63 -0.09
C ASN A 201 4.95 25.12 -0.64
N TYR A 202 3.84 24.49 -0.23
CA TYR A 202 2.51 24.95 -0.57
C TYR A 202 2.30 26.41 -0.13
N TRP A 203 2.62 26.73 1.13
CA TRP A 203 2.52 28.10 1.66
C TRP A 203 3.39 29.08 0.88
N LEU A 204 4.68 28.76 0.64
CA LEU A 204 5.60 29.65 -0.07
C LEU A 204 5.16 29.95 -1.51
N ASN A 205 4.58 28.96 -2.19
CA ASN A 205 4.15 29.09 -3.58
C ASN A 205 2.80 29.78 -3.74
N ASN A 206 1.95 29.76 -2.72
CA ASN A 206 0.57 30.25 -2.81
C ASN A 206 0.26 31.46 -1.93
N LYS A 207 1.15 31.84 -1.01
CA LYS A 207 0.89 32.96 -0.09
C LYS A 207 0.78 34.29 -0.82
N ASN A 208 -0.19 35.09 -0.40
CA ASN A 208 -0.29 36.48 -0.80
C ASN A 208 0.69 37.37 0.00
N ILE A 209 0.63 38.69 -0.22
CA ILE A 209 1.46 39.69 0.48
C ILE A 209 1.25 39.73 2.00
N PHE A 210 0.16 39.15 2.50
CA PHE A 210 -0.14 39.04 3.93
C PHE A 210 0.35 37.72 4.55
N GLY A 211 0.99 36.85 3.76
CA GLY A 211 1.48 35.57 4.23
C GLY A 211 0.39 34.51 4.37
N ILE A 212 -0.69 34.63 3.61
CA ILE A 212 -1.86 33.73 3.67
C ILE A 212 -1.98 33.00 2.33
N ALA A 213 -2.06 31.68 2.37
CA ALA A 213 -2.36 30.82 1.23
C ALA A 213 -3.82 30.31 1.28
N PRO A 214 -4.57 30.34 0.15
CA PRO A 214 -5.97 29.95 0.11
C PRO A 214 -6.15 28.44 -0.05
N THR A 215 -7.01 27.84 0.76
CA THR A 215 -7.38 26.42 0.65
C THR A 215 -7.90 26.10 -0.76
N GLY A 216 -7.56 24.90 -1.28
CA GLY A 216 -7.96 24.46 -2.62
C GLY A 216 -7.15 25.02 -3.80
N ALA A 217 -6.08 25.79 -3.56
CA ALA A 217 -5.14 26.20 -4.60
C ALA A 217 -4.26 25.03 -5.11
N ALA A 218 -3.47 25.26 -6.16
CA ALA A 218 -2.57 24.24 -6.70
C ALA A 218 -1.56 23.77 -5.63
N GLY A 219 -1.43 22.44 -5.49
CA GLY A 219 -0.61 21.81 -4.45
C GLY A 219 -1.28 21.73 -3.07
N TRP A 220 -2.57 22.07 -2.97
CA TRP A 220 -3.36 21.84 -1.76
C TRP A 220 -3.54 20.35 -1.48
N VAL A 221 -3.35 19.98 -0.21
CA VAL A 221 -3.74 18.67 0.35
C VAL A 221 -4.73 18.92 1.47
N GLU A 222 -5.75 18.07 1.57
CA GLU A 222 -6.74 18.16 2.64
C GLU A 222 -6.06 18.07 4.02
N GLY A 223 -6.48 18.94 4.96
CA GLY A 223 -5.89 19.02 6.30
C GLY A 223 -4.72 19.99 6.48
N MET A 224 -4.22 20.64 5.41
CA MET A 224 -3.14 21.65 5.53
C MET A 224 -3.53 22.91 6.32
N ASP A 225 -4.83 23.22 6.41
CA ASP A 225 -5.40 24.19 7.35
C ASP A 225 -5.63 23.49 8.70
N VAL A 226 -4.54 23.25 9.41
CA VAL A 226 -4.47 22.40 10.61
C VAL A 226 -5.30 22.99 11.75
N ASN A 227 -5.42 24.32 11.83
CA ASN A 227 -6.23 24.99 12.84
C ASN A 227 -7.67 25.26 12.41
N THR A 228 -8.07 24.85 11.20
CA THR A 228 -9.43 25.02 10.64
C THR A 228 -9.89 26.48 10.54
N SER A 229 -8.96 27.42 10.34
CA SER A 229 -9.25 28.85 10.21
C SER A 229 -9.86 29.24 8.86
N GLY A 230 -9.86 28.34 7.89
CA GLY A 230 -10.25 28.54 6.50
C GLY A 230 -9.09 29.03 5.61
N GLN A 231 -7.86 29.07 6.14
CA GLN A 231 -6.68 29.66 5.50
C GLN A 231 -5.42 28.91 5.95
N VAL A 232 -4.38 28.87 5.11
CA VAL A 232 -3.07 28.34 5.52
C VAL A 232 -2.08 29.47 5.74
N ASP A 233 -1.54 29.55 6.94
CA ASP A 233 -0.50 30.52 7.28
C ASP A 233 0.59 29.91 8.16
N THR A 234 1.47 30.77 8.70
CA THR A 234 2.57 30.32 9.56
C THR A 234 2.10 29.62 10.83
N THR A 235 0.85 29.83 11.26
CA THR A 235 0.25 29.17 12.42
C THR A 235 0.13 27.67 12.17
N ASP A 236 -0.34 27.25 10.99
CA ASP A 236 -0.45 25.83 10.63
C ASP A 236 0.92 25.17 10.59
N ILE A 237 1.91 25.84 9.97
CA ILE A 237 3.30 25.38 9.94
C ILE A 237 3.84 25.19 11.36
N VAL A 238 3.62 26.17 12.23
CA VAL A 238 4.08 26.12 13.62
C VAL A 238 3.40 24.99 14.39
N LEU A 239 2.12 24.70 14.14
CA LEU A 239 1.42 23.60 14.77
C LEU A 239 2.02 22.25 14.39
N VAL A 240 2.25 21.99 13.11
CA VAL A 240 2.87 20.74 12.64
C VAL A 240 4.30 20.60 13.15
N VAL A 241 5.11 21.66 13.05
CA VAL A 241 6.50 21.65 13.52
C VAL A 241 6.58 21.42 15.03
N ASN A 242 5.72 22.08 15.83
CA ASN A 242 5.71 21.88 17.27
C ASN A 242 5.26 20.47 17.65
N HIS A 243 4.22 19.95 16.99
CA HIS A 243 3.78 18.58 17.20
C HIS A 243 4.91 17.60 16.91
N TRP A 244 5.56 17.71 15.75
CA TRP A 244 6.69 16.88 15.37
C TRP A 244 7.84 16.97 16.38
N LEU A 245 8.27 18.18 16.75
CA LEU A 245 9.37 18.36 17.71
C LEU A 245 9.07 17.77 19.09
N ASN A 246 7.81 17.82 19.54
CA ASN A 246 7.42 17.38 20.88
C ASN A 246 7.11 15.87 20.96
N THR A 247 6.78 15.24 19.84
CA THR A 247 6.27 13.85 19.83
C THR A 247 7.10 12.88 18.99
N LYS A 248 8.06 13.37 18.20
CA LYS A 248 8.92 12.50 17.40
C LYS A 248 9.74 11.55 18.25
N ASN A 249 9.91 10.34 17.74
CA ASN A 249 10.87 9.38 18.26
C ASN A 249 12.31 9.71 17.80
N ILE A 250 13.25 8.84 18.16
CA ILE A 250 14.67 8.99 17.81
C ILE A 250 14.96 8.95 16.29
N PHE A 251 14.01 8.48 15.48
CA PHE A 251 14.12 8.40 14.02
C PHE A 251 13.51 9.62 13.33
N GLY A 252 13.01 10.60 14.09
CA GLY A 252 12.40 11.80 13.51
C GLY A 252 10.98 11.58 13.00
N ILE A 253 10.27 10.56 13.49
CA ILE A 253 8.91 10.23 13.12
C ILE A 253 7.98 10.53 14.29
N ALA A 254 6.93 11.32 14.06
CA ALA A 254 5.89 11.64 15.01
C ALA A 254 4.58 10.90 14.68
N PRO A 255 3.75 10.58 15.69
CA PRO A 255 2.39 10.09 15.47
C PRO A 255 1.55 11.18 14.79
N CYS A 256 0.38 10.79 14.29
CA CYS A 256 -0.61 11.72 13.74
C CYS A 256 -1.02 12.83 14.71
N MET A 257 -1.31 14.01 14.16
CA MET A 257 -1.99 15.08 14.90
C MET A 257 -3.46 14.70 15.13
N PRO A 258 -4.00 15.06 16.31
CA PRO A 258 -5.40 14.84 16.66
C PRO A 258 -6.37 15.78 15.92
#